data_AF-C8W0S1-F1
#
_entry.id   AF-C8W0S1-F1
#
_cell.length_a   1.000
_cell.length_b   1.000
_cell.length_c   1.000
_cell.angle_alpha   90.00
_cell.angle_beta   90.00
_cell.angle_gamma   90.00
#
_symmetry.space_group_name_H-M   'P 1'
#
loop_
_entity.id
_entity.type
_entity.pdbx_description
1 polymer ?
#
loop_
_entity_poly.entity_id
_entity_poly.type
_entity_poly.pdbx_seq_one_letter_code
_entity_poly.pdbx_strand_id
1 'polypeptide(L)'
;MYLDGYGCNKISQYLNKNGYETPSVHEMKKFGFGWKPNWTQKDLWYATSVKRVLRNDAYIGTLRCSVTKVSKMKGKKVRVDKEDQFVHPNFMPAIINVDDFNMTQQIFEKRFNEKVMAGNQKIHKYAGILKCDSCKKGFVARNGKTKSGNNITYVCSTFHKYGSNYCGSHRIMEEDLDEIIMANLKVLLYTAGLRLSEVDKTIEDRLNKKGTTLIRQKK
;
A
#
# COMPACT_ATOMS: atom_id res chain seq x y z
N MET A 1 7.59 8.45 21.39
CA MET A 1 7.66 8.47 19.91
C MET A 1 6.43 9.07 19.22
N TYR A 2 5.24 8.43 19.26
CA TYR A 2 4.12 8.86 18.41
C TYR A 2 3.42 10.15 18.89
N LEU A 3 3.30 10.31 20.22
CA LEU A 3 2.74 11.49 20.88
C LEU A 3 3.61 12.73 20.63
N ASP A 4 4.93 12.56 20.76
CA ASP A 4 6.02 13.46 20.33
C ASP A 4 6.13 13.61 18.79
N GLY A 5 5.02 13.41 18.08
CA GLY A 5 4.79 13.84 16.71
C GLY A 5 5.22 12.85 15.62
N TYR A 6 5.99 11.81 15.91
CA TYR A 6 6.59 10.97 14.85
C TYR A 6 5.51 10.23 14.04
N GLY A 7 5.45 10.46 12.74
CA GLY A 7 4.58 9.71 11.84
C GLY A 7 5.01 8.23 11.72
N CYS A 8 4.07 7.32 11.44
CA CYS A 8 4.31 5.88 11.42
C CYS A 8 5.45 5.45 10.46
N ASN A 9 5.67 6.18 9.35
CA ASN A 9 6.83 6.00 8.48
C ASN A 9 8.16 6.26 9.22
N LYS A 10 8.28 7.42 9.89
CA LYS A 10 9.48 7.83 10.66
C LYS A 10 9.77 6.84 11.79
N ILE A 11 8.72 6.35 12.48
CA ILE A 11 8.85 5.28 13.49
C ILE A 11 9.36 3.98 12.85
N SER A 12 8.76 3.52 11.73
CA SER A 12 9.22 2.30 11.07
C SER A 12 10.67 2.39 10.55
N GLN A 13 11.09 3.56 10.07
CA GLN A 13 12.48 3.81 9.66
C GLN A 13 13.44 3.83 10.86
N TYR A 14 13.04 4.43 11.99
CA TYR A 14 13.81 4.37 13.23
C TYR A 14 13.95 2.92 13.75
N LEU A 15 12.87 2.14 13.75
CA LEU A 15 12.91 0.75 14.20
C LEU A 15 13.84 -0.10 13.31
N ASN A 16 13.75 0.05 11.99
CA ASN A 16 14.64 -0.62 11.03
C ASN A 16 16.11 -0.16 11.18
N LYS A 17 16.37 1.14 11.37
CA LYS A 17 17.75 1.67 11.51
C LYS A 17 18.47 1.10 12.73
N ASN A 18 17.75 0.90 13.84
CA ASN A 18 18.31 0.34 15.08
C ASN A 18 18.21 -1.19 15.17
N GLY A 19 17.79 -1.87 14.08
CA GLY A 19 17.75 -3.34 14.03
C GLY A 19 16.68 -4.02 14.88
N TYR A 20 15.65 -3.29 15.36
CA TYR A 20 14.60 -3.87 16.19
C TYR A 20 13.77 -4.90 15.41
N GLU A 21 13.66 -6.11 15.95
CA GLU A 21 12.89 -7.20 15.35
C GLU A 21 11.41 -6.84 15.17
N THR A 22 10.78 -7.31 14.09
CA THR A 22 9.32 -7.24 13.98
C THR A 22 8.66 -8.34 14.83
N PRO A 23 7.40 -8.19 15.28
CA PRO A 23 6.73 -9.20 16.10
C PRO A 23 6.72 -10.61 15.49
N SER A 24 6.67 -10.70 14.15
CA SER A 24 6.69 -11.98 13.40
C SER A 24 8.11 -12.52 13.16
N VAL A 25 9.17 -11.74 13.36
CA VAL A 25 10.53 -12.28 13.58
C VAL A 25 10.64 -12.86 14.98
N HIS A 26 10.20 -12.10 15.98
CA HIS A 26 10.30 -12.48 17.38
C HIS A 26 9.50 -13.76 17.70
N GLU A 27 8.26 -13.85 17.21
CA GLU A 27 7.40 -15.05 17.27
C GLU A 27 8.10 -16.29 16.69
N MET A 28 8.66 -16.15 15.47
CA MET A 28 9.39 -17.23 14.80
C MET A 28 10.66 -17.67 15.56
N LYS A 29 11.39 -16.72 16.15
CA LYS A 29 12.56 -17.02 17.00
C LYS A 29 12.18 -17.66 18.34
N LYS A 30 11.06 -17.26 18.94
CA LYS A 30 10.64 -17.69 20.28
C LYS A 30 9.91 -19.04 20.29
N PHE A 31 9.15 -19.34 19.22
CA PHE A 31 8.28 -20.53 19.17
C PHE A 31 8.62 -21.50 18.03
N GLY A 32 9.60 -21.18 17.17
CA GLY A 32 10.02 -22.03 16.05
C GLY A 32 9.05 -22.07 14.85
N PHE A 33 7.85 -21.52 14.98
CA PHE A 33 6.86 -21.40 13.90
C PHE A 33 6.50 -19.93 13.60
N GLY A 34 6.12 -19.65 12.35
CA GLY A 34 5.66 -18.33 11.94
C GLY A 34 5.22 -18.26 10.48
N TRP A 35 4.08 -17.64 10.20
CA TRP A 35 3.55 -17.53 8.84
C TRP A 35 4.11 -16.30 8.12
N LYS A 36 5.01 -16.48 7.16
CA LYS A 36 5.54 -15.40 6.30
C LYS A 36 5.63 -15.80 4.82
N PRO A 37 4.87 -15.16 3.91
CA PRO A 37 5.01 -15.36 2.46
C PRO A 37 6.41 -14.95 1.96
N ASN A 38 7.01 -15.81 1.13
CA ASN A 38 8.39 -15.65 0.63
C ASN A 38 8.64 -14.39 -0.21
N TRP A 39 7.59 -13.74 -0.72
CA TRP A 39 7.70 -12.48 -1.47
C TRP A 39 7.85 -11.23 -0.59
N THR A 40 7.88 -11.36 0.74
CA THR A 40 8.01 -10.23 1.69
C THR A 40 9.47 -10.05 2.08
N GLN A 41 9.95 -8.81 2.24
CA GLN A 41 11.20 -8.57 2.98
C GLN A 41 10.88 -8.85 4.46
N LYS A 42 11.27 -10.04 4.93
CA LYS A 42 10.63 -10.72 6.07
C LYS A 42 10.77 -9.99 7.41
N ASP A 43 11.72 -9.06 7.52
CA ASP A 43 12.24 -8.62 8.81
C ASP A 43 12.13 -7.09 9.02
N LEU A 44 11.52 -6.38 8.08
CA LEU A 44 11.33 -4.92 8.13
C LEU A 44 10.02 -4.50 8.78
N TRP A 45 10.10 -3.49 9.64
CA TRP A 45 8.94 -2.72 10.07
C TRP A 45 8.35 -1.96 8.89
N TYR A 46 7.07 -2.20 8.65
CA TYR A 46 6.22 -1.41 7.77
C TYR A 46 5.42 -0.42 8.62
N ALA A 47 5.17 0.79 8.10
CA ALA A 47 4.32 1.77 8.77
C ALA A 47 2.88 1.27 9.03
N THR A 48 2.40 0.32 8.23
CA THR A 48 1.16 -0.43 8.47
C THR A 48 1.24 -1.34 9.70
N SER A 49 2.37 -2.01 9.93
CA SER A 49 2.64 -2.78 11.15
C SER A 49 2.70 -1.88 12.38
N VAL A 50 3.42 -0.75 12.30
CA VAL A 50 3.43 0.27 13.37
C VAL A 50 2.02 0.79 13.66
N LYS A 51 1.24 1.12 12.63
CA LYS A 51 -0.17 1.55 12.78
C LYS A 51 -1.08 0.46 13.35
N ARG A 52 -0.79 -0.83 13.13
CA ARG A 52 -1.52 -1.95 13.75
C ARG A 52 -1.20 -2.07 15.25
N VAL A 53 0.05 -1.87 15.65
CA VAL A 53 0.46 -1.84 17.07
C VAL A 53 -0.19 -0.64 17.78
N LEU A 54 -0.04 0.58 17.26
CA LEU A 54 -0.59 1.82 17.84
C LEU A 54 -2.14 1.93 17.84
N ARG A 55 -2.85 0.88 17.40
CA ARG A 55 -4.33 0.80 17.37
C ARG A 55 -4.88 -0.45 18.04
N ASN A 56 -4.05 -1.19 18.76
CA ASN A 56 -4.45 -2.41 19.46
C ASN A 56 -4.85 -2.09 20.90
N ASP A 57 -6.14 -2.19 21.21
CA ASP A 57 -6.73 -1.92 22.52
C ASP A 57 -6.37 -2.97 23.58
N ALA A 58 -5.80 -4.11 23.19
CA ALA A 58 -5.20 -5.06 24.14
C ALA A 58 -4.04 -4.44 24.96
N TYR A 59 -3.38 -3.37 24.49
CA TYR A 59 -2.33 -2.70 25.28
C TYR A 59 -2.87 -1.86 26.45
N ILE A 60 -4.16 -1.51 26.45
CA ILE A 60 -4.88 -0.93 27.60
C ILE A 60 -5.72 -1.99 28.32
N GLY A 61 -5.30 -3.25 28.28
CA GLY A 61 -5.96 -4.36 28.98
C GLY A 61 -7.33 -4.78 28.41
N THR A 62 -7.78 -4.19 27.30
CA THR A 62 -9.11 -4.44 26.74
C THR A 62 -9.10 -5.64 25.79
N LEU A 63 -9.94 -6.64 26.07
CA LEU A 63 -10.22 -7.73 25.13
C LEU A 63 -11.39 -7.36 24.23
N ARG A 64 -11.24 -7.59 22.92
CA ARG A 64 -12.27 -7.33 21.91
C ARG A 64 -12.58 -8.60 21.12
N CYS A 65 -13.80 -9.09 21.27
CA CYS A 65 -14.29 -10.32 20.61
C CYS A 65 -15.12 -9.98 19.36
N SER A 66 -15.47 -11.01 18.58
CA SER A 66 -16.34 -10.93 17.39
C SER A 66 -15.94 -9.93 16.29
N VAL A 67 -14.66 -9.50 16.22
CA VAL A 67 -14.17 -8.49 15.24
C VAL A 67 -14.41 -8.85 13.76
N THR A 68 -14.58 -10.14 13.44
CA THR A 68 -14.94 -10.61 12.09
C THR A 68 -15.99 -11.70 12.12
N LYS A 69 -17.06 -11.57 11.32
CA LYS A 69 -18.08 -12.60 11.07
C LYS A 69 -17.85 -13.29 9.73
N VAL A 70 -18.32 -14.54 9.60
CA VAL A 70 -18.31 -15.30 8.35
C VAL A 70 -19.73 -15.75 8.07
N SER A 71 -20.32 -15.27 6.97
CA SER A 71 -21.76 -15.44 6.72
C SER A 71 -22.17 -16.78 6.10
N LYS A 72 -21.21 -17.58 5.62
CA LYS A 72 -21.41 -18.91 5.02
C LYS A 72 -20.20 -19.80 5.29
N MET A 73 -20.37 -21.12 5.31
CA MET A 73 -19.22 -22.05 5.38
C MET A 73 -18.28 -21.80 4.18
N LYS A 74 -16.96 -21.67 4.43
CA LYS A 74 -15.94 -21.20 3.46
C LYS A 74 -16.15 -19.78 2.89
N GLY A 75 -17.01 -18.96 3.49
CA GLY A 75 -17.25 -17.57 3.09
C GLY A 75 -16.06 -16.63 3.39
N LYS A 76 -16.09 -15.43 2.79
CA LYS A 76 -15.12 -14.37 3.10
C LYS A 76 -15.33 -13.88 4.54
N LYS A 77 -14.25 -13.66 5.29
CA LYS A 77 -14.29 -12.97 6.60
C LYS A 77 -14.66 -11.50 6.36
N VAL A 78 -15.79 -11.07 6.93
CA VAL A 78 -16.25 -9.67 6.89
C VAL A 78 -15.98 -9.05 8.26
N ARG A 79 -15.50 -7.81 8.29
CA ARG A 79 -15.32 -7.09 9.56
C ARG A 79 -16.69 -6.74 10.14
N VAL A 80 -16.84 -6.92 11.43
CA VAL A 80 -18.04 -6.53 12.18
C VAL A 80 -17.96 -5.05 12.53
N ASP A 81 -19.10 -4.36 12.59
CA ASP A 81 -19.17 -2.95 12.98
C ASP A 81 -18.81 -2.74 14.46
N LYS A 82 -18.57 -1.50 14.89
CA LYS A 82 -18.02 -1.25 16.24
C LYS A 82 -19.01 -1.59 17.35
N GLU A 83 -20.30 -1.30 17.15
CA GLU A 83 -21.36 -1.58 18.12
C GLU A 83 -21.62 -3.10 18.31
N ASP A 84 -21.59 -3.89 17.22
CA ASP A 84 -21.75 -5.35 17.21
C ASP A 84 -20.58 -6.12 17.92
N GLN A 85 -19.52 -5.45 18.37
CA GLN A 85 -18.33 -6.09 18.95
C GLN A 85 -18.41 -6.14 20.47
N PHE A 86 -18.29 -7.33 21.05
CA PHE A 86 -18.15 -7.49 22.50
C PHE A 86 -16.79 -6.92 22.97
N VAL A 87 -16.85 -5.95 23.88
CA VAL A 87 -15.68 -5.29 24.48
C VAL A 87 -15.64 -5.58 25.97
N HIS A 88 -14.53 -6.14 26.44
CA HIS A 88 -14.28 -6.46 27.84
C HIS A 88 -13.10 -5.61 28.31
N PRO A 89 -13.35 -4.44 28.94
CA PRO A 89 -12.28 -3.63 29.53
C PRO A 89 -11.62 -4.37 30.72
N ASN A 90 -10.38 -4.04 31.02
CA ASN A 90 -9.62 -4.58 32.16
C ASN A 90 -9.52 -6.12 32.22
N PHE A 91 -9.59 -6.80 31.07
CA PHE A 91 -9.47 -8.26 30.97
C PHE A 91 -8.02 -8.76 31.04
N MET A 92 -7.05 -7.90 30.73
CA MET A 92 -5.61 -8.20 30.78
C MET A 92 -4.85 -7.08 31.51
N PRO A 93 -3.65 -7.33 32.07
CA PRO A 93 -2.77 -6.28 32.55
C PRO A 93 -2.47 -5.26 31.45
N ALA A 94 -2.70 -3.98 31.73
CA ALA A 94 -2.38 -2.90 30.81
C ALA A 94 -0.85 -2.67 30.73
N ILE A 95 -0.37 -2.34 29.53
CA ILE A 95 1.04 -2.07 29.21
C ILE A 95 1.28 -0.56 29.02
N ILE A 96 0.23 0.21 28.70
CA ILE A 96 0.24 1.67 28.56
C ILE A 96 -0.98 2.26 29.26
N ASN A 97 -0.93 3.55 29.61
CA ASN A 97 -2.09 4.25 30.17
C ASN A 97 -3.20 4.40 29.11
N VAL A 98 -4.45 4.42 29.58
CA VAL A 98 -5.65 4.67 28.79
C VAL A 98 -5.59 6.07 28.13
N ASP A 99 -5.07 7.07 28.84
CA ASP A 99 -4.97 8.44 28.32
C ASP A 99 -4.00 8.56 27.14
N ASP A 100 -2.81 7.94 27.22
CA ASP A 100 -1.82 7.91 26.14
C ASP A 100 -2.36 7.21 24.88
N PHE A 101 -3.15 6.16 25.08
CA PHE A 101 -3.81 5.45 23.99
C PHE A 101 -4.92 6.29 23.36
N ASN A 102 -5.74 6.97 24.17
CA ASN A 102 -6.79 7.85 23.70
C ASN A 102 -6.22 9.06 22.92
N MET A 103 -5.18 9.70 23.45
CA MET A 103 -4.44 10.77 22.77
C MET A 103 -3.84 10.27 21.45
N THR A 104 -3.30 9.04 21.43
CA THR A 104 -2.82 8.39 20.20
C THR A 104 -3.94 8.20 19.16
N GLN A 105 -5.16 7.82 19.56
CA GLN A 105 -6.29 7.70 18.63
C GLN A 105 -6.79 9.07 18.14
N GLN A 106 -6.89 10.07 19.01
CA GLN A 106 -7.25 11.45 18.63
C GLN A 106 -6.26 12.01 17.59
N ILE A 107 -4.96 11.79 17.74
CA ILE A 107 -3.93 12.18 16.76
C ILE A 107 -4.13 11.46 15.42
N PHE A 108 -4.56 10.19 15.41
CA PHE A 108 -4.91 9.49 14.16
C PHE A 108 -6.17 10.05 13.49
N GLU A 109 -7.19 10.44 14.25
CA GLU A 109 -8.45 10.95 13.73
C GLU A 109 -8.30 12.38 13.20
N LYS A 110 -7.60 13.25 13.95
CA LYS A 110 -7.19 14.58 13.49
C LYS A 110 -6.44 14.51 12.15
N ARG A 111 -5.38 13.69 12.07
CA ARG A 111 -4.59 13.48 10.82
C ARG A 111 -5.38 12.89 9.65
N PHE A 112 -6.52 12.24 9.91
CA PHE A 112 -7.43 11.74 8.88
C PHE A 112 -8.38 12.84 8.39
N ASN A 113 -9.02 13.56 9.33
CA ASN A 113 -9.98 14.63 9.03
C ASN A 113 -9.31 15.82 8.32
N GLU A 114 -8.09 16.18 8.72
CA GLU A 114 -7.27 17.24 8.12
C GLU A 114 -6.79 16.93 6.68
N LYS A 115 -7.04 15.72 6.15
CA LYS A 115 -6.61 15.29 4.80
C LYS A 115 -5.10 15.53 4.52
N VAL A 116 -4.26 15.37 5.55
CA VAL A 116 -2.79 15.56 5.46
C VAL A 116 -2.14 14.59 4.46
N MET A 117 -2.81 13.46 4.17
CA MET A 117 -2.51 12.68 2.98
C MET A 117 -3.13 13.35 1.75
N ALA A 118 -2.26 13.87 0.87
CA ALA A 118 -2.64 14.47 -0.41
C ALA A 118 -3.70 13.63 -1.13
N GLY A 119 -4.82 14.28 -1.48
CA GLY A 119 -5.97 13.63 -2.12
C GLY A 119 -5.61 12.99 -3.46
N ASN A 120 -6.43 12.03 -3.90
CA ASN A 120 -6.23 11.24 -5.11
C ASN A 120 -5.82 12.11 -6.32
N GLN A 121 -4.53 12.12 -6.64
CA GLN A 121 -4.04 12.69 -7.87
C GLN A 121 -4.38 11.78 -9.07
N LYS A 122 -4.31 12.35 -10.27
CA LYS A 122 -4.57 11.65 -11.54
C LYS A 122 -3.77 10.34 -11.60
N ILE A 123 -4.44 9.24 -11.95
CA ILE A 123 -3.78 7.94 -12.12
C ILE A 123 -2.77 8.07 -13.28
N HIS A 124 -1.49 7.84 -13.00
CA HIS A 124 -0.40 7.89 -13.98
C HIS A 124 -0.45 6.68 -14.92
N LYS A 125 -0.01 6.83 -16.18
CA LYS A 125 -0.18 5.83 -17.26
C LYS A 125 0.21 4.41 -16.83
N TYR A 126 1.37 4.26 -16.19
CA TYR A 126 1.98 2.97 -15.88
C TYR A 126 1.85 2.56 -14.40
N ALA A 127 0.95 3.21 -13.65
CA ALA A 127 0.69 2.93 -12.24
C ALA A 127 0.27 1.46 -12.01
N GLY A 128 1.05 0.73 -11.20
CA GLY A 128 0.80 -0.68 -10.87
C GLY A 128 1.25 -1.70 -11.91
N ILE A 129 1.63 -1.27 -13.13
CA ILE A 129 2.12 -2.16 -14.20
C ILE A 129 3.61 -2.47 -13.98
N LEU A 130 4.42 -1.43 -13.80
CA LEU A 130 5.88 -1.55 -13.71
C LEU A 130 6.32 -2.32 -12.45
N LYS A 131 7.25 -3.27 -12.62
CA LYS A 131 7.88 -4.03 -11.52
C LYS A 131 9.40 -3.90 -11.64
N CYS A 132 10.06 -3.53 -10.54
CA CYS A 132 11.52 -3.42 -10.47
C CYS A 132 12.14 -4.82 -10.45
N ASP A 133 13.13 -5.08 -11.31
CA ASP A 133 13.68 -6.42 -11.42
C ASP A 133 14.39 -6.90 -10.14
N SER A 134 15.24 -6.07 -9.53
CA SER A 134 16.06 -6.51 -8.39
C SER A 134 15.28 -6.82 -7.11
N CYS A 135 14.10 -6.19 -6.90
CA CYS A 135 13.30 -6.38 -5.68
C CYS A 135 11.87 -6.91 -5.93
N LYS A 136 11.50 -7.11 -7.20
CA LYS A 136 10.18 -7.54 -7.70
C LYS A 136 8.99 -6.72 -7.14
N LYS A 137 9.21 -5.50 -6.63
CA LYS A 137 8.17 -4.55 -6.17
C LYS A 137 7.80 -3.55 -7.27
N GLY A 138 6.62 -2.95 -7.15
CA GLY A 138 6.18 -1.91 -8.08
C GLY A 138 6.99 -0.62 -7.98
N PHE A 139 6.79 0.27 -8.96
CA PHE A 139 7.29 1.65 -8.93
C PHE A 139 6.26 2.62 -8.32
N VAL A 140 6.73 3.79 -7.91
CA VAL A 140 5.92 4.95 -7.50
C VAL A 140 6.20 6.09 -8.48
N ALA A 141 5.17 6.63 -9.11
CA ALA A 141 5.28 7.82 -9.94
C ALA A 141 5.53 9.07 -9.09
N ARG A 142 6.32 10.01 -9.64
CA ARG A 142 6.56 11.33 -9.07
C ARG A 142 6.47 12.38 -10.15
N ASN A 143 5.84 13.51 -9.84
CA ASN A 143 5.91 14.71 -10.65
C ASN A 143 7.23 15.42 -10.35
N GLY A 144 8.15 15.46 -11.31
CA GLY A 144 9.31 16.34 -11.30
C GLY A 144 8.98 17.67 -11.97
N LYS A 145 9.58 18.77 -11.50
CA LYS A 145 9.65 20.03 -12.24
C LYS A 145 11.01 20.11 -12.92
N THR A 146 11.03 20.39 -14.22
CA THR A 146 12.24 20.71 -14.99
C THR A 146 12.03 22.01 -15.76
N LYS A 147 13.08 22.54 -16.41
CA LYS A 147 13.02 23.83 -17.13
C LYS A 147 12.02 23.83 -18.30
N SER A 148 11.74 22.66 -18.88
CA SER A 148 10.80 22.47 -20.00
C SER A 148 9.39 22.03 -19.58
N GLY A 149 9.11 21.73 -18.30
CA GLY A 149 7.77 21.34 -17.87
C GLY A 149 7.67 20.48 -16.60
N ASN A 150 6.53 19.80 -16.46
CA ASN A 150 6.29 18.78 -15.44
C ASN A 150 6.49 17.40 -16.08
N ASN A 151 7.58 16.71 -15.76
CA ASN A 151 7.85 15.35 -16.26
C ASN A 151 7.50 14.33 -15.18
N ILE A 152 7.03 13.14 -15.58
CA ILE A 152 6.69 12.05 -14.66
C ILE A 152 7.86 11.07 -14.62
N THR A 153 8.39 10.81 -13.42
CA THR A 153 9.45 9.81 -13.19
C THR A 153 8.92 8.69 -12.31
N TYR A 154 9.09 7.46 -12.74
CA TYR A 154 8.79 6.26 -11.96
C TYR A 154 10.03 5.85 -11.16
N VAL A 155 9.90 5.72 -9.84
CA VAL A 155 10.98 5.36 -8.91
C VAL A 155 10.64 4.06 -8.16
N CYS A 156 11.61 3.16 -8.00
CA CYS A 156 11.40 1.90 -7.25
C CYS A 156 10.79 2.13 -5.85
N SER A 157 9.67 1.48 -5.55
CA SER A 157 8.93 1.70 -4.29
C SER A 157 9.69 1.26 -3.03
N THR A 158 10.60 0.29 -3.15
CA THR A 158 11.47 -0.15 -2.05
C THR A 158 12.51 0.91 -1.74
N PHE A 159 13.26 1.36 -2.75
CA PHE A 159 14.24 2.44 -2.60
C PHE A 159 13.61 3.73 -2.05
N HIS A 160 12.44 4.12 -2.58
CA HIS A 160 11.70 5.30 -2.12
C HIS A 160 11.35 5.26 -0.62
N LYS A 161 11.09 4.07 -0.05
CA LYS A 161 10.61 3.93 1.34
C LYS A 161 11.73 3.66 2.34
N TYR A 162 12.77 2.94 1.92
CA TYR A 162 13.80 2.39 2.81
C TYR A 162 15.24 2.79 2.43
N GLY A 163 15.45 3.43 1.28
CA GLY A 163 16.76 3.87 0.81
C GLY A 163 17.53 2.82 0.01
N SER A 164 18.78 3.15 -0.31
CA SER A 164 19.74 2.36 -1.11
C SER A 164 19.97 0.95 -0.57
N ASN A 165 19.93 0.78 0.75
CA ASN A 165 20.28 -0.47 1.44
C ASN A 165 19.37 -1.66 1.11
N TYR A 166 18.24 -1.41 0.41
CA TYR A 166 17.22 -2.42 0.12
C TYR A 166 16.88 -2.54 -1.37
N CYS A 167 17.32 -1.59 -2.21
CA CYS A 167 17.23 -1.64 -3.67
C CYS A 167 18.02 -0.46 -4.28
N GLY A 168 18.55 -0.62 -5.50
CA GLY A 168 19.09 0.50 -6.30
C GLY A 168 18.03 1.57 -6.60
N SER A 169 18.47 2.78 -6.95
CA SER A 169 17.55 3.93 -7.11
C SER A 169 16.52 3.76 -8.23
N HIS A 170 16.79 2.90 -9.21
CA HIS A 170 15.95 2.51 -10.36
C HIS A 170 14.86 3.53 -10.70
N ARG A 171 15.23 4.48 -11.57
CA ARG A 171 14.39 5.55 -12.08
C ARG A 171 14.17 5.33 -13.58
N ILE A 172 12.97 5.62 -14.06
CA ILE A 172 12.58 5.55 -15.46
C ILE A 172 11.68 6.76 -15.73
N MET A 173 11.89 7.50 -16.82
CA MET A 173 10.98 8.58 -17.21
C MET A 173 9.73 8.00 -17.89
N GLU A 174 8.64 8.76 -17.90
CA GLU A 174 7.46 8.35 -18.67
C GLU A 174 7.72 8.43 -20.19
N GLU A 175 8.58 9.36 -20.62
CA GLU A 175 9.06 9.48 -22.01
C GLU A 175 9.78 8.20 -22.49
N ASP A 176 10.79 7.72 -21.75
CA ASP A 176 11.51 6.46 -22.07
C ASP A 176 10.54 5.27 -22.26
N LEU A 177 9.49 5.21 -21.43
CA LEU A 177 8.48 4.14 -21.47
C LEU A 177 7.53 4.28 -22.65
N ASP A 178 7.05 5.48 -22.95
CA ASP A 178 6.25 5.77 -24.12
C ASP A 178 7.02 5.36 -25.40
N GLU A 179 8.30 5.74 -25.52
CA GLU A 179 9.16 5.40 -26.66
C GLU A 179 9.39 3.89 -26.82
N ILE A 180 9.84 3.20 -25.77
CA ILE A 180 10.11 1.76 -25.80
C ILE A 180 8.84 0.97 -26.12
N ILE A 181 7.69 1.36 -25.57
CA ILE A 181 6.41 0.70 -25.84
C ILE A 181 5.96 0.96 -27.28
N MET A 182 6.07 2.18 -27.79
CA MET A 182 5.71 2.50 -29.18
C MET A 182 6.63 1.83 -30.20
N ALA A 183 7.93 1.67 -29.89
CA ALA A 183 8.86 0.90 -30.73
C ALA A 183 8.46 -0.59 -30.79
N ASN A 184 8.21 -1.21 -29.63
CA ASN A 184 7.78 -2.61 -29.56
C ASN A 184 6.42 -2.85 -30.23
N LEU A 185 5.46 -1.92 -30.09
CA LEU A 185 4.16 -2.00 -30.78
C LEU A 185 4.31 -1.95 -32.31
N LYS A 186 5.19 -1.09 -32.85
CA LYS A 186 5.48 -1.05 -34.30
C LYS A 186 6.07 -2.37 -34.79
N VAL A 187 7.01 -2.96 -34.05
CA VAL A 187 7.60 -4.27 -34.39
C VAL A 187 6.55 -5.37 -34.35
N LEU A 188 5.70 -5.42 -33.31
CA LEU A 188 4.63 -6.41 -33.18
C LEU A 188 3.56 -6.28 -34.28
N LEU A 189 3.20 -5.06 -34.69
CA LEU A 189 2.28 -4.84 -35.81
C LEU A 189 2.88 -5.34 -37.14
N TYR A 190 4.17 -5.09 -37.36
CA TYR A 190 4.88 -5.57 -38.55
C TYR A 190 5.01 -7.10 -38.58
N THR A 191 5.40 -7.74 -37.47
CA THR A 191 5.59 -9.21 -37.43
C THR A 191 4.28 -10.00 -37.37
N ALA A 192 3.20 -9.43 -36.81
CA ALA A 192 1.89 -10.08 -36.78
C ALA A 192 1.10 -9.95 -38.11
N GLY A 193 1.54 -9.12 -39.06
CA GLY A 193 0.85 -8.87 -40.33
C GLY A 193 -0.54 -8.23 -40.20
N LEU A 194 -0.92 -7.77 -38.99
CA LEU A 194 -2.24 -7.23 -38.69
C LEU A 194 -2.43 -5.86 -39.32
N ARG A 195 -3.46 -5.73 -40.16
CA ARG A 195 -3.93 -4.43 -40.66
C ARG A 195 -4.37 -3.57 -39.47
N LEU A 196 -3.72 -2.42 -39.27
CA LEU A 196 -4.03 -1.51 -38.15
C LEU A 196 -5.53 -1.17 -38.09
N SER A 197 -6.19 -1.04 -39.24
CA SER A 197 -7.63 -0.76 -39.37
C SER A 197 -8.57 -1.84 -38.80
N GLU A 198 -8.08 -3.02 -38.44
CA GLU A 198 -8.82 -4.04 -37.68
C GLU A 198 -8.58 -3.90 -36.17
N VAL A 199 -7.38 -3.48 -35.78
CA VAL A 199 -7.01 -3.18 -34.39
C VAL A 199 -7.72 -1.92 -33.90
N ASP A 200 -7.77 -0.86 -34.70
CA ASP A 200 -8.43 0.41 -34.37
C ASP A 200 -9.93 0.20 -34.12
N LYS A 201 -10.63 -0.49 -35.04
CA LYS A 201 -12.04 -0.89 -34.84
C LYS A 201 -12.24 -1.70 -33.56
N THR A 202 -11.32 -2.62 -33.26
CA THR A 202 -11.36 -3.43 -32.03
C THR A 202 -11.15 -2.58 -30.76
N ILE A 203 -10.40 -1.47 -30.85
CA ILE A 203 -10.23 -0.51 -29.76
C ILE A 203 -11.48 0.37 -29.62
N GLU A 204 -12.02 0.91 -30.70
CA GLU A 204 -13.26 1.69 -30.72
C GLU A 204 -14.44 0.91 -30.12
N ASP A 205 -14.64 -0.34 -30.54
CA ASP A 205 -15.64 -1.25 -29.96
C ASP A 205 -15.49 -1.43 -28.43
N ARG A 206 -14.25 -1.51 -27.95
CA ARG A 206 -13.95 -1.65 -26.51
C ARG A 206 -14.14 -0.35 -25.75
N LEU A 207 -13.94 0.81 -26.38
CA LEU A 207 -14.24 2.13 -25.80
C LEU A 207 -15.76 2.36 -25.74
N ASN A 208 -16.48 2.07 -26.82
CA ASN A 208 -17.94 2.18 -26.90
C ASN A 208 -18.66 1.26 -25.88
N LYS A 209 -18.15 0.03 -25.68
CA LYS A 209 -18.62 -0.88 -24.62
C LYS A 209 -18.33 -0.37 -23.20
N LYS A 210 -17.26 0.41 -22.99
CA LYS A 210 -17.01 1.07 -21.69
C LYS A 210 -17.93 2.27 -21.46
N GLY A 211 -18.20 3.08 -22.49
CA GLY A 211 -19.14 4.20 -22.43
C GLY A 211 -20.55 3.74 -22.00
N THR A 212 -21.08 2.70 -22.64
CA THR A 212 -22.39 2.11 -22.29
C THR A 212 -22.43 1.49 -20.89
N THR A 213 -21.31 1.03 -20.34
CA THR A 213 -21.25 0.47 -18.98
C THR A 213 -21.38 1.57 -17.91
N LEU A 214 -20.82 2.76 -18.14
CA LEU A 214 -20.89 3.90 -17.20
C LEU A 214 -22.30 4.50 -17.06
N ILE A 215 -23.13 4.41 -18.11
CA ILE A 215 -24.49 4.96 -18.13
C ILE A 215 -25.47 4.14 -17.25
N ARG A 216 -25.20 2.85 -17.04
CA ARG A 216 -26.09 1.93 -16.28
C ARG A 216 -26.01 2.02 -14.75
N GLN A 217 -25.18 2.90 -14.18
CA GLN A 217 -25.03 3.05 -12.71
C GLN A 217 -25.75 4.29 -12.13
N LYS A 218 -26.79 4.79 -12.80
CA LYS A 218 -27.71 5.81 -12.26
C LYS A 218 -29.18 5.40 -12.41
N LYS A 219 -29.63 4.51 -11.53
CA LYS A 219 -31.00 4.35 -11.05
C LYS A 219 -30.96 3.77 -9.64
#